data_AF-M1BKN7-F1
#
_entry.id   AF-M1BKN7-F1
#
_cell.length_a   1.000
_cell.length_b   1.000
_cell.length_c   1.000
_cell.angle_alpha   90.00
_cell.angle_beta   90.00
_cell.angle_gamma   90.00
#
_symmetry.space_group_name_H-M   'P 1'
#
loop_
_entity.id
_entity.type
_entity.pdbx_description
1 polymer ?
#
loop_
_entity_poly.entity_id
_entity_poly.type
_entity_poly.pdbx_seq_one_letter_code
_entity_poly.pdbx_strand_id
1 'polypeptide(L)'
;MAVPHVFIFPLPLQGPVNCMLKLAELLCLHQEIHVTFINTEYIHQRLLNYTDVLIRFAKYPNFKFVTIPDGLPEDNPRNGEQVGKIIEGVEKVSSPLFREMVMMTTTNYCAPTCLIVDGIFTFAVDIAKDAKIPLLYFDTISPCAIWTYLAVPKLIEDGEIPFKG
;
A
#
# COMPACT_ATOMS: atom_id res chain seq x y z
N MET A 1 -17.65 -1.35 -20.66
CA MET A 1 -16.32 -1.26 -20.03
C MET A 1 -16.44 -1.74 -18.59
N ALA A 2 -15.41 -2.38 -18.04
CA ALA A 2 -15.41 -2.73 -16.62
C ALA A 2 -15.42 -1.45 -15.78
N VAL A 3 -16.12 -1.45 -14.65
CA VAL A 3 -16.16 -0.32 -13.72
C VAL A 3 -14.75 -0.12 -13.15
N PRO A 4 -14.14 1.09 -13.24
CA PRO A 4 -12.83 1.34 -12.66
C PRO A 4 -12.82 1.05 -11.15
N HIS A 5 -11.94 0.16 -10.71
CA HIS A 5 -11.78 -0.19 -9.30
C HIS A 5 -10.31 -0.18 -8.91
N VAL A 6 -9.95 0.76 -8.04
CA VAL A 6 -8.59 0.97 -7.56
C VAL A 6 -8.42 0.30 -6.20
N PHE A 7 -7.43 -0.58 -6.08
CA PHE A 7 -6.94 -1.02 -4.78
C PHE A 7 -5.77 -0.13 -4.37
N ILE A 8 -5.80 0.37 -3.14
CA ILE A 8 -4.76 1.21 -2.57
C ILE A 8 -4.14 0.47 -1.38
N PHE A 9 -2.83 0.20 -1.42
CA PHE A 9 -2.11 -0.47 -0.35
C PHE A 9 -0.87 0.33 0.10
N PRO A 10 -0.98 1.12 1.20
CA PRO A 10 0.11 1.93 1.72
C PRO A 10 1.12 1.12 2.54
N LEU A 11 2.34 1.64 2.70
CA LEU A 11 3.24 1.23 3.79
C LEU A 11 2.54 1.51 5.12
N PRO A 12 2.43 0.54 6.05
CA PRO A 12 1.63 0.68 7.26
C PRO A 12 2.35 1.51 8.35
N LEU A 13 2.59 2.76 8.01
CA LEU A 13 3.11 3.82 8.88
C LEU A 13 2.19 5.04 8.76
N GLN A 14 2.13 5.84 9.83
CA GLN A 14 1.20 6.97 9.92
C GLN A 14 1.31 7.95 8.74
N GLY A 15 2.53 8.30 8.32
CA GLY A 15 2.76 9.23 7.20
C GLY A 15 2.20 8.70 5.88
N PRO A 16 2.72 7.57 5.36
CA PRO A 16 2.25 6.98 4.11
C PRO A 16 0.73 6.75 4.06
N VAL A 17 0.15 6.19 5.12
CA VAL A 17 -1.30 5.95 5.23
C VAL A 17 -2.09 7.25 5.08
N ASN A 18 -1.70 8.32 5.79
CA ASN A 18 -2.39 9.60 5.69
C ASN A 18 -2.31 10.24 4.30
N CYS A 19 -1.15 10.14 3.64
CA CYS A 19 -0.97 10.63 2.27
C CYS A 19 -1.86 9.88 1.29
N MET A 20 -1.87 8.54 1.36
CA MET A 20 -2.67 7.72 0.44
C MET A 20 -4.16 7.80 0.74
N LEU A 21 -4.59 8.06 1.99
CA LEU A 21 -5.99 8.38 2.29
C LEU A 21 -6.45 9.68 1.61
N LYS A 22 -5.60 10.70 1.53
CA LYS A 22 -5.92 11.92 0.77
C LYS A 22 -6.05 11.63 -0.73
N LEU A 23 -5.16 10.81 -1.29
CA LEU A 23 -5.27 10.35 -2.67
C LEU A 23 -6.58 9.59 -2.90
N ALA A 24 -6.94 8.68 -2.00
CA ALA A 24 -8.19 7.93 -2.06
C ALA A 24 -9.40 8.87 -2.04
N GLU A 25 -9.39 9.89 -1.18
CA GLU A 25 -10.45 10.90 -1.11
C GLU A 25 -10.61 11.66 -2.45
N LEU A 26 -9.51 12.04 -3.10
CA LEU A 26 -9.54 12.68 -4.42
C LEU A 26 -10.12 11.75 -5.50
N LEU A 27 -9.77 10.47 -5.49
CA LEU A 27 -10.32 9.48 -6.42
C LEU A 27 -11.84 9.31 -6.22
N CYS A 28 -12.30 9.29 -4.97
CA CYS A 28 -13.72 9.16 -4.64
C CYS A 28 -14.59 10.34 -5.10
N LEU A 29 -14.00 11.50 -5.42
CA LEU A 29 -14.74 12.62 -6.02
C LEU A 29 -15.29 12.26 -7.41
N HIS A 30 -14.73 11.25 -8.06
CA HIS A 30 -15.24 10.70 -9.31
C HIS A 30 -16.17 9.53 -9.03
N GLN A 31 -17.47 9.71 -9.29
CA GLN A 31 -18.52 8.73 -8.96
C GLN A 31 -18.35 7.36 -9.62
N GLU A 32 -17.63 7.30 -10.75
CA GLU A 32 -17.40 6.07 -11.52
C GLU A 32 -16.19 5.25 -11.02
N ILE A 33 -15.36 5.80 -10.14
CA ILE A 33 -14.16 5.13 -9.62
C ILE A 33 -14.48 4.50 -8.27
N HIS A 34 -14.40 3.17 -8.18
CA HIS A 34 -14.46 2.46 -6.91
C HIS A 34 -13.08 2.42 -6.27
N VAL A 35 -13.03 2.53 -4.94
CA VAL A 35 -11.77 2.53 -4.19
C VAL A 35 -11.86 1.53 -3.05
N THR A 36 -10.97 0.53 -3.04
CA THR A 36 -10.69 -0.30 -1.87
C THR A 36 -9.40 0.18 -1.23
N PHE A 37 -9.47 0.70 -0.01
CA PHE A 37 -8.28 1.04 0.76
C PHE A 37 -7.94 -0.11 1.71
N ILE A 38 -6.75 -0.67 1.55
CA ILE A 38 -6.31 -1.86 2.27
C ILE A 38 -5.39 -1.43 3.40
N ASN A 39 -5.89 -1.53 4.63
CA ASN A 39 -5.09 -1.28 5.82
C ASN A 39 -4.50 -2.59 6.33
N THR A 40 -3.42 -2.49 7.09
CA THR A 40 -3.14 -3.55 8.05
C THR A 40 -4.15 -3.49 9.20
N GLU A 41 -4.44 -4.62 9.84
CA GLU A 41 -5.35 -4.66 11.00
C GLU A 41 -4.90 -3.69 12.11
N TYR A 42 -3.60 -3.65 12.41
CA TYR A 42 -3.01 -2.73 13.38
C TYR A 42 -3.28 -1.26 13.01
N ILE A 43 -3.03 -0.86 11.76
CA ILE A 43 -3.29 0.51 11.30
C ILE A 43 -4.78 0.83 11.33
N HIS A 44 -5.62 -0.11 10.92
CA HIS A 44 -7.07 0.09 10.95
C HIS A 44 -7.56 0.37 12.37
N GLN A 45 -7.16 -0.44 13.36
CA GLN A 45 -7.51 -0.22 14.76
C GLN A 45 -7.02 1.13 15.28
N ARG A 46 -5.80 1.55 14.92
CA ARG A 46 -5.32 2.89 15.28
C ARG A 46 -6.14 4.00 14.65
N LEU A 47 -6.54 3.87 13.40
CA LEU A 47 -7.41 4.87 12.76
C LEU A 47 -8.76 4.95 13.47
N LEU A 48 -9.36 3.81 13.85
CA LEU A 48 -10.62 3.78 14.60
C LEU A 48 -10.51 4.43 15.98
N ASN A 49 -9.40 4.19 16.69
CA ASN A 49 -9.23 4.67 18.07
C ASN A 49 -8.85 6.15 18.17
N TYR A 50 -8.19 6.71 17.14
CA TYR A 50 -7.57 8.03 17.23
C TYR A 50 -8.03 9.02 16.17
N THR A 51 -8.98 8.64 15.30
CA THR A 51 -9.48 9.50 14.22
C THR A 51 -10.95 9.21 13.88
N ASP A 52 -11.59 10.11 13.16
CA ASP A 52 -12.94 9.92 12.61
C ASP A 52 -12.93 9.33 11.19
N VAL A 53 -11.98 8.44 10.87
CA VAL A 53 -11.76 7.97 9.48
C VAL A 53 -13.03 7.37 8.86
N LEU A 54 -13.82 6.62 9.63
CA LEU A 54 -15.05 6.01 9.11
C LEU A 54 -16.08 7.08 8.74
N ILE A 55 -16.27 8.09 9.59
CA ILE A 55 -17.20 9.20 9.31
C ILE A 55 -16.70 10.00 8.10
N ARG A 56 -15.39 10.28 8.03
CA ARG A 56 -14.77 11.00 6.92
C ARG A 56 -15.04 10.32 5.57
N PHE A 57 -15.02 8.98 5.52
CA PHE A 57 -15.22 8.23 4.28
C PHE A 57 -16.64 7.72 4.06
N ALA A 58 -17.54 7.77 5.06
CA ALA A 58 -18.93 7.34 4.94
C ALA A 58 -19.73 8.11 3.88
N LYS A 59 -19.30 9.33 3.53
CA LYS A 59 -19.91 10.15 2.47
C LYS A 59 -19.59 9.66 1.04
N TYR A 60 -18.66 8.71 0.87
CA TYR A 60 -18.24 8.16 -0.42
C TYR A 60 -18.79 6.73 -0.60
N PRO A 61 -19.90 6.53 -1.35
CA PRO A 61 -20.54 5.22 -1.49
C PRO A 61 -19.69 4.20 -2.26
N ASN A 62 -18.74 4.68 -3.05
CA ASN A 62 -17.79 3.93 -3.87
C ASN A 62 -16.49 3.58 -3.13
N PHE A 63 -16.37 3.94 -1.84
CA PHE A 63 -15.18 3.68 -1.02
C PHE A 63 -15.43 2.54 -0.03
N LYS A 64 -14.45 1.67 0.15
CA LYS A 64 -14.44 0.68 1.25
C LYS A 64 -13.06 0.49 1.86
N PHE A 65 -13.04 0.26 3.17
CA PHE A 65 -11.86 -0.28 3.85
C PHE A 65 -11.88 -1.81 3.81
N VAL A 66 -10.70 -2.40 3.63
CA VAL A 66 -10.43 -3.81 3.89
C VAL A 66 -9.19 -3.90 4.76
N THR A 67 -9.10 -4.93 5.60
CA THR A 67 -7.98 -5.16 6.50
C THR A 67 -7.29 -6.48 6.18
N ILE A 68 -5.97 -6.50 6.35
CA ILE A 68 -5.15 -7.72 6.31
C ILE A 68 -4.11 -7.69 7.45
N PRO A 69 -3.66 -8.84 7.96
CA PRO A 69 -2.62 -8.88 8.99
C PRO A 69 -1.27 -8.42 8.43
N ASP A 70 -0.45 -7.77 9.28
CA ASP A 70 0.91 -7.31 8.94
C ASP A 70 2.03 -8.30 9.33
N GLY A 71 1.65 -9.47 9.88
CA GLY A 71 2.58 -10.53 10.27
C GLY A 71 3.39 -10.26 11.53
N LEU A 72 3.12 -9.17 12.25
CA LEU A 72 3.79 -8.84 13.51
C LEU A 72 2.92 -9.23 14.74
N PRO A 73 3.54 -9.60 15.89
CA PRO A 73 2.81 -9.86 17.14
C PRO A 73 2.00 -8.64 17.60
N GLU A 74 0.86 -8.84 18.27
CA GLU A 74 -0.06 -7.74 18.66
C GLU A 74 0.60 -6.66 19.53
N ASP A 75 1.55 -7.04 20.40
CA ASP A 75 2.27 -6.16 21.31
C ASP A 75 3.39 -5.33 20.64
N ASN A 76 3.70 -5.58 19.37
CA ASN A 76 4.71 -4.80 18.66
C ASN A 76 4.21 -3.34 18.40
N PRO A 77 5.02 -2.30 18.66
CA PRO A 77 4.58 -0.90 18.53
C PRO A 77 4.55 -0.36 17.09
N ARG A 78 5.03 -1.12 16.09
CA ARG A 78 5.19 -0.72 14.68
C ARG A 78 5.85 0.65 14.54
N ASN A 79 6.96 0.87 15.25
CA ASN A 79 7.69 2.12 15.18
C ASN A 79 8.54 2.22 13.89
N GLY A 80 8.90 3.44 13.49
CA GLY A 80 9.67 3.67 12.26
C GLY A 80 11.07 3.04 12.28
N GLU A 81 11.67 2.87 13.46
CA GLU A 81 12.97 2.18 13.63
C GLU A 81 12.89 0.69 13.27
N GLN A 82 11.69 0.10 13.33
CA GLN A 82 11.42 -1.30 12.99
C GLN A 82 10.84 -1.46 11.57
N VAL A 83 10.98 -0.46 10.70
CA VAL A 83 10.42 -0.49 9.33
C VAL A 83 10.81 -1.76 8.57
N GLY A 84 12.05 -2.26 8.74
CA GLY A 84 12.49 -3.51 8.13
C GLY A 84 11.66 -4.73 8.56
N LYS A 85 11.33 -4.83 9.86
CA LYS A 85 10.48 -5.93 10.39
C LYS A 85 9.03 -5.81 9.91
N ILE A 86 8.54 -4.58 9.76
CA ILE A 86 7.21 -4.30 9.21
C ILE A 86 7.15 -4.77 7.74
N ILE A 87 8.14 -4.41 6.93
CA ILE A 87 8.23 -4.84 5.54
C ILE A 87 8.29 -6.37 5.46
N GLU A 88 9.18 -7.00 6.23
CA GLU A 88 9.32 -8.46 6.27
C GLU A 88 7.99 -9.17 6.65
N GLY A 89 7.30 -8.67 7.68
CA GLY A 89 6.01 -9.19 8.11
C GLY A 89 4.94 -9.09 7.01
N VAL A 90 4.86 -7.93 6.36
CA VAL A 90 3.93 -7.68 5.25
C VAL A 90 4.25 -8.56 4.05
N GLU A 91 5.51 -8.69 3.66
CA GLU A 91 5.94 -9.57 2.58
C GLU A 91 5.61 -11.04 2.86
N LYS A 92 5.79 -11.49 4.10
CA LYS A 92 5.54 -12.88 4.48
C LYS A 92 4.05 -13.22 4.59
N VAL A 93 3.25 -12.29 5.13
CA VAL A 93 1.86 -12.58 5.54
C VAL A 93 0.83 -11.84 4.69
N SER A 94 1.02 -10.54 4.47
CA SER A 94 0.06 -9.73 3.71
C SER A 94 0.13 -9.98 2.21
N SER A 95 1.32 -10.16 1.64
CA SER A 95 1.53 -10.38 0.20
C SER A 95 0.69 -11.53 -0.38
N PRO A 96 0.69 -12.76 0.19
CA PRO A 96 -0.14 -13.84 -0.35
C PRO A 96 -1.64 -13.55 -0.25
N LEU A 97 -2.09 -12.90 0.83
CA LEU A 97 -3.50 -12.50 0.99
C LEU A 97 -3.89 -11.40 0.01
N PHE A 98 -3.01 -10.42 -0.21
CA PHE A 98 -3.22 -9.37 -1.18
C PHE A 98 -3.29 -9.94 -2.60
N ARG A 99 -2.43 -10.91 -2.94
CA ARG A 99 -2.52 -11.66 -4.21
C ARG A 99 -3.88 -12.34 -4.34
N GLU A 100 -4.34 -13.04 -3.32
CA GLU A 100 -5.65 -13.69 -3.31
C GLU A 100 -6.77 -12.68 -3.56
N MET A 101 -6.75 -11.54 -2.87
CA MET A 101 -7.74 -10.46 -3.04
C MET A 101 -7.77 -9.87 -4.45
N VAL A 102 -6.60 -9.76 -5.11
CA VAL A 102 -6.51 -9.23 -6.48
C VAL A 102 -6.99 -10.28 -7.50
N MET A 103 -6.68 -11.55 -7.28
CA MET A 103 -6.95 -12.63 -8.23
C MET A 103 -8.37 -13.21 -8.10
N MET A 104 -8.99 -13.12 -6.93
CA MET A 104 -10.30 -13.70 -6.68
C MET A 104 -11.45 -12.73 -6.98
N THR A 105 -12.29 -13.08 -7.96
CA THR A 105 -13.64 -12.55 -8.11
C THR A 105 -14.60 -13.36 -7.24
N THR A 106 -14.80 -12.97 -5.99
CA THR A 106 -15.90 -13.53 -5.17
C THR A 106 -17.03 -12.52 -5.02
N THR A 107 -18.16 -12.95 -4.46
CA THR A 107 -19.33 -12.09 -4.18
C THR A 107 -19.02 -10.89 -3.29
N ASN A 108 -17.90 -10.88 -2.55
CA ASN A 108 -17.51 -9.83 -1.62
C ASN A 108 -16.43 -8.87 -2.17
N TYR A 109 -15.70 -9.28 -3.21
CA TYR A 109 -14.61 -8.50 -3.79
C TYR A 109 -14.81 -8.35 -5.30
N CYS A 110 -15.17 -7.15 -5.73
CA CYS A 110 -15.02 -6.78 -7.13
C CYS A 110 -13.52 -6.72 -7.44
N ALA A 111 -13.10 -7.39 -8.51
CA ALA A 111 -11.70 -7.42 -8.89
C ALA A 111 -11.21 -6.01 -9.26
N PRO A 112 -10.00 -5.62 -8.85
CA PRO A 112 -9.45 -4.33 -9.20
C PRO A 112 -9.16 -4.25 -10.70
N THR A 113 -9.32 -3.06 -11.27
CA THR A 113 -8.82 -2.72 -12.60
C THR A 113 -7.48 -1.99 -12.53
N CYS A 114 -7.03 -1.58 -11.35
CA CYS A 114 -5.78 -0.86 -11.12
C CYS A 114 -5.30 -1.04 -9.68
N LEU A 115 -3.98 -1.13 -9.49
CA LEU A 115 -3.34 -1.13 -8.19
C LEU A 115 -2.57 0.18 -7.98
N ILE A 116 -2.70 0.76 -6.79
CA ILE A 116 -1.82 1.82 -6.29
C ILE A 116 -1.18 1.29 -5.01
N VAL A 117 0.13 1.04 -5.05
CA VAL A 117 0.84 0.40 -3.94
C VAL A 117 2.05 1.25 -3.56
N ASP A 118 2.42 1.24 -2.28
CA ASP A 118 3.65 1.88 -1.84
C ASP A 118 4.88 1.29 -2.56
N GLY A 119 5.84 2.14 -2.94
CA GLY A 119 7.00 1.77 -3.74
C GLY A 119 7.91 0.73 -3.10
N ILE A 120 7.85 0.59 -1.78
CA ILE A 120 8.65 -0.40 -1.05
C ILE A 120 8.19 -1.85 -1.32
N PHE A 121 6.93 -2.07 -1.71
CA PHE A 121 6.35 -3.39 -1.88
C PHE A 121 6.52 -3.93 -3.29
N THR A 122 7.71 -4.47 -3.56
CA THR A 122 8.11 -5.00 -4.87
C THR A 122 7.27 -6.21 -5.33
N PHE A 123 6.70 -6.99 -4.39
CA PHE A 123 5.82 -8.12 -4.71
C PHE A 123 4.59 -7.72 -5.55
N ALA A 124 4.19 -6.44 -5.50
CA ALA A 124 3.05 -5.93 -6.26
C ALA A 124 3.26 -6.06 -7.79
N VAL A 125 4.50 -6.02 -8.28
CA VAL A 125 4.82 -6.16 -9.71
C VAL A 125 4.30 -7.49 -10.25
N ASP A 126 4.62 -8.59 -9.58
CA ASP A 126 4.27 -9.92 -10.06
C ASP A 126 2.77 -10.17 -9.95
N ILE A 127 2.13 -9.65 -8.90
CA ILE A 127 0.67 -9.72 -8.73
C ILE A 127 -0.04 -8.96 -9.86
N ALA A 128 0.40 -7.74 -10.15
CA ALA A 128 -0.20 -6.92 -11.21
C ALA A 128 -0.01 -7.54 -12.60
N LYS A 129 1.18 -8.09 -12.87
CA LYS A 129 1.48 -8.82 -14.12
C LYS A 129 0.55 -10.02 -14.30
N ASP A 130 0.41 -10.84 -13.26
CA ASP A 130 -0.44 -12.04 -13.30
C ASP A 130 -1.92 -11.69 -13.48
N ALA A 131 -2.37 -10.62 -12.81
CA ALA A 131 -3.72 -10.08 -12.94
C ALA A 131 -3.95 -9.30 -14.24
N LYS A 132 -2.89 -8.98 -15.00
CA LYS A 132 -2.90 -8.18 -16.24
C LYS A 132 -3.56 -6.81 -16.06
N ILE A 133 -3.26 -6.14 -14.95
CA ILE A 133 -3.77 -4.80 -14.62
C ILE A 133 -2.62 -3.81 -14.38
N PRO A 134 -2.84 -2.51 -14.60
CA PRO A 134 -1.85 -1.49 -14.28
C PRO A 134 -1.50 -1.44 -12.79
N LEU A 135 -0.22 -1.21 -12.52
CA LEU A 135 0.33 -0.91 -11.21
C LEU A 135 0.93 0.50 -11.23
N LEU A 136 0.55 1.30 -10.25
CA LEU A 136 1.11 2.63 -10.00
C LEU A 136 1.79 2.59 -8.63
N TYR A 137 3.09 2.85 -8.60
CA TYR A 137 3.78 3.03 -7.34
C TYR A 137 3.55 4.43 -6.79
N PHE A 138 3.30 4.53 -5.49
CA PHE A 138 3.12 5.77 -4.77
C PHE A 138 4.14 5.85 -3.61
N ASP A 139 5.25 6.54 -3.86
CA ASP A 139 6.27 6.79 -2.85
C ASP A 139 5.97 8.06 -2.06
N THR A 140 6.04 7.95 -0.74
CA THR A 140 5.88 9.09 0.17
C THR A 140 7.20 9.63 0.71
N ILE A 141 8.32 9.04 0.28
CA ILE A 141 9.67 9.50 0.57
C ILE A 141 10.07 10.66 -0.35
N SER A 142 11.09 11.42 0.06
CA SER A 142 11.61 12.55 -0.72
C SER A 142 12.10 12.11 -2.11
N PRO A 143 11.82 12.86 -3.19
CA PRO A 143 12.37 12.59 -4.51
C PRO A 143 13.91 12.48 -4.50
N CYS A 144 14.59 13.24 -3.66
CA CYS A 144 16.04 13.15 -3.51
C CYS A 144 16.47 11.78 -2.94
N ALA A 145 15.70 11.23 -2.00
CA ALA A 145 15.97 9.91 -1.44
C ALA A 145 15.68 8.80 -2.48
N ILE A 146 14.60 8.92 -3.24
CA ILE A 146 14.31 8.01 -4.37
C ILE A 146 15.49 8.01 -5.35
N TRP A 147 15.98 9.19 -5.71
CA TRP A 147 17.11 9.33 -6.62
C TRP A 147 18.35 8.60 -6.11
N THR A 148 18.64 8.68 -4.80
CA THR A 148 19.77 7.92 -4.23
C THR A 148 19.63 6.42 -4.38
N TYR A 149 18.42 5.85 -4.21
CA TYR A 149 18.19 4.42 -4.40
C TYR A 149 18.36 4.01 -5.86
N LEU A 150 17.86 4.82 -6.79
CA LEU A 150 18.01 4.58 -8.24
C LEU A 150 19.47 4.69 -8.70
N ALA A 151 20.29 5.47 -8.00
CA ALA A 151 21.71 5.60 -8.29
C ALA A 151 22.56 4.45 -7.72
N VAL A 152 22.05 3.62 -6.81
CA VAL A 152 22.83 2.54 -6.16
C VAL A 152 23.52 1.61 -7.15
N PRO A 153 22.86 1.08 -8.21
CA PRO A 153 23.54 0.22 -9.17
C PRO A 153 24.75 0.88 -9.82
N LYS A 154 24.63 2.15 -10.19
CA LYS A 154 25.72 2.94 -10.77
C LYS A 154 26.85 3.18 -9.77
N LEU A 155 26.53 3.49 -8.52
CA LEU A 155 27.52 3.68 -7.46
C LEU A 155 28.31 2.39 -7.17
N ILE A 156 27.68 1.21 -7.34
CA ILE A 156 28.35 -0.09 -7.25
C ILE A 156 29.27 -0.29 -8.46
N GLU A 157 28.79 -0.01 -9.68
CA GLU A 157 29.59 -0.10 -10.91
C GLU A 157 30.83 0.79 -10.87
N ASP A 158 30.68 2.00 -10.34
CA ASP A 158 31.75 3.00 -10.20
C ASP A 158 32.69 2.68 -9.01
N GLY A 159 32.40 1.67 -8.19
CA GLY A 159 33.22 1.27 -7.04
C GLY A 159 33.13 2.22 -5.84
N GLU A 160 32.12 3.09 -5.79
CA GLU A 160 31.85 4.05 -4.71
C GLU A 160 31.15 3.39 -3.51
N ILE A 161 30.56 2.20 -3.70
CA ILE A 161 29.94 1.38 -2.66
C ILE A 161 30.60 -0.02 -2.63
N PRO A 162 30.99 -0.54 -1.44
CA PRO A 162 30.77 0.02 -0.11
C PRO A 162 31.68 1.23 0.17
N PHE A 163 31.15 2.20 0.91
CA PHE A 163 31.93 3.36 1.34
C PHE A 163 33.15 2.89 2.15
N LYS A 164 34.33 3.37 1.77
CA LYS A 164 35.54 3.21 2.59
C LYS A 164 35.42 4.21 3.75
N GLY A 165 35.28 3.69 4.97
CA GLY A 165 35.19 4.49 6.19
C GLY A 165 36.44 5.31 6.48
#